data_AF-A0A0J8DSI1-F1
#
_entry.id   AF-A0A0J8DSI1-F1
#
_cell.length_a   1.000
_cell.length_b   1.000
_cell.length_c   1.000
_cell.angle_alpha   90.00
_cell.angle_beta   90.00
_cell.angle_gamma   90.00
#
_symmetry.space_group_name_H-M   'P 1'
#
loop_
_entity.id
_entity.type
_entity.pdbx_description
1 polymer ?
#
loop_
_entity_poly.entity_id
_entity_poly.type
_entity_poly.pdbx_seq_one_letter_code
_entity_poly.pdbx_strand_id
1 'polypeptide(L)'
;WINVKPFWYWGGSDSVIGHTANLASPGSSSPHSRYGAQDIQTVISKSVPSCKIIMAIPAFGFAWQLPSAPSSLSLANFYKVGTSTAIFDGSENGRYIDVDILPLTKAGSNVTTVWDSTAQASVYYQASSRLLFTYESTQSVNAKMQYVVDNNLAGILVDDMGCDMNWNLIATAAFNKFRSLRPCVATSKNLTTRRSSLGVSSNTRINSASYQWRYPSMPITNPSTYASSASADSYVYCNSHV
;
A
#
# COMPACT_ATOMS: atom_id res chain seq x y z
N TRP A 1 -15.99 8.79 -4.17
CA TRP A 1 -14.57 8.67 -4.55
C TRP A 1 -14.31 7.22 -4.88
N ILE A 2 -13.33 6.94 -5.74
CA ILE A 2 -12.87 5.60 -6.10
C ILE A 2 -11.44 5.48 -5.60
N ASN A 3 -11.22 4.53 -4.69
CA ASN A 3 -9.89 4.24 -4.16
C ASN A 3 -9.26 3.17 -5.06
N VAL A 4 -8.27 3.57 -5.85
CA VAL A 4 -7.49 2.64 -6.64
C VAL A 4 -6.31 2.21 -5.78
N LYS A 5 -6.08 0.90 -5.68
CA LYS A 5 -5.01 0.29 -4.89
C LYS A 5 -3.90 -0.24 -5.81
N PRO A 6 -3.04 0.65 -6.36
CA PRO A 6 -1.99 0.29 -7.32
C PRO A 6 -0.77 -0.35 -6.62
N PHE A 7 -1.00 -1.45 -5.93
CA PHE A 7 0.00 -2.23 -5.21
C PHE A 7 -0.46 -3.69 -5.11
N TRP A 8 0.30 -4.54 -4.42
CA TRP A 8 0.22 -6.00 -4.51
C TRP A 8 0.54 -6.52 -5.92
N TYR A 9 1.53 -5.92 -6.59
CA TYR A 9 2.02 -6.43 -7.85
C TYR A 9 2.93 -7.65 -7.69
N TRP A 10 3.59 -7.73 -6.54
CA TRP A 10 4.58 -8.72 -6.16
C TRP A 10 4.63 -8.83 -4.63
N GLY A 11 4.98 -9.99 -4.07
CA GLY A 11 4.99 -10.14 -2.61
C GLY A 11 5.47 -11.47 -2.03
N GLY A 12 5.12 -11.70 -0.76
CA GLY A 12 5.75 -12.69 0.14
C GLY A 12 5.54 -14.17 -0.21
N SER A 13 4.87 -14.49 -1.31
CA SER A 13 4.77 -15.85 -1.88
C SER A 13 5.63 -16.04 -3.13
N ASP A 14 6.24 -14.98 -3.65
CA ASP A 14 7.00 -15.02 -4.89
C ASP A 14 8.46 -15.42 -4.66
N SER A 15 8.96 -16.35 -5.47
CA SER A 15 10.30 -16.92 -5.34
C SER A 15 11.39 -16.09 -6.02
N VAL A 16 11.06 -14.93 -6.57
CA VAL A 16 11.99 -13.95 -7.14
C VAL A 16 11.62 -12.59 -6.56
N ILE A 17 12.55 -11.64 -6.48
CA ILE A 17 12.26 -10.29 -5.99
C ILE A 17 11.51 -9.45 -7.03
N GLY A 18 10.63 -8.56 -6.58
CA GLY A 18 9.81 -7.69 -7.44
C GLY A 18 9.24 -6.51 -6.66
N HIS A 19 8.75 -5.49 -7.37
CA HIS A 19 8.22 -4.30 -6.71
C HIS A 19 6.77 -4.52 -6.29
N THR A 20 6.47 -4.26 -5.03
CA THR A 20 5.10 -4.40 -4.49
C THR A 20 4.16 -3.31 -5.01
N ALA A 21 4.67 -2.09 -5.24
CA ALA A 21 3.86 -0.87 -5.37
C ALA A 21 4.49 0.23 -6.25
N ASN A 22 5.26 -0.15 -7.28
CA ASN A 22 5.90 0.79 -8.19
C ASN A 22 4.90 1.68 -8.95
N LEU A 23 5.26 2.95 -9.15
CA LEU A 23 4.42 3.91 -9.87
C LEU A 23 4.55 3.74 -11.39
N ALA A 24 5.77 3.54 -11.90
CA ALA A 24 6.07 3.43 -13.32
C ALA A 24 6.47 1.99 -13.70
N SER A 25 6.52 1.70 -15.00
CA SER A 25 6.90 0.38 -15.49
C SER A 25 8.26 -0.05 -14.91
N PRO A 26 8.38 -1.27 -14.36
CA PRO A 26 9.62 -1.70 -13.71
C PRO A 26 10.70 -2.20 -14.69
N GLY A 27 10.49 -2.01 -16.00
CA GLY A 27 11.42 -2.43 -17.04
C GLY A 27 11.34 -3.93 -17.36
N SER A 28 12.01 -4.34 -18.43
CA SER A 28 11.91 -5.71 -18.98
C SER A 28 12.61 -6.78 -18.15
N SER A 29 13.48 -6.40 -17.20
CA SER A 29 14.13 -7.33 -16.28
C SER A 29 13.27 -7.69 -15.07
N SER A 30 12.19 -6.93 -14.82
CA SER A 30 11.26 -7.19 -13.73
C SER A 30 10.47 -8.47 -13.98
N PRO A 31 10.13 -9.24 -12.94
CA PRO A 31 9.32 -10.45 -13.09
C PRO A 31 7.83 -10.16 -13.35
N HIS A 32 7.41 -8.89 -13.26
CA HIS A 32 6.07 -8.44 -13.62
C HIS A 32 6.12 -7.13 -14.41
N SER A 33 5.06 -6.85 -15.17
CA SER A 33 4.90 -5.63 -15.97
C SER A 33 3.86 -4.64 -15.41
N ARG A 34 3.24 -4.93 -14.26
CA ARG A 34 2.21 -4.08 -13.63
C ARG A 34 2.83 -2.83 -12.96
N TYR A 35 2.11 -1.71 -12.98
CA TYR A 35 2.54 -0.45 -12.36
C TYR A 35 1.37 0.53 -12.14
N GLY A 36 1.53 1.41 -11.15
CA GLY A 36 0.43 2.24 -10.65
C GLY A 36 -0.12 3.28 -11.60
N ALA A 37 0.72 3.89 -12.44
CA ALA A 37 0.24 4.83 -13.44
C ALA A 37 -0.74 4.15 -14.42
N GLN A 38 -0.46 2.91 -14.84
CA GLN A 38 -1.36 2.16 -15.73
C GLN A 38 -2.70 1.82 -15.07
N ASP A 39 -2.68 1.37 -13.82
CA ASP A 39 -3.92 1.05 -13.09
C ASP A 39 -4.81 2.31 -12.96
N ILE A 40 -4.22 3.48 -12.67
CA ILE A 40 -4.95 4.75 -12.63
C ILE A 40 -5.46 5.17 -14.02
N GLN A 41 -4.62 5.13 -15.05
CA GLN A 41 -5.04 5.50 -16.41
C GLN A 41 -6.16 4.58 -16.94
N THR A 42 -6.14 3.31 -16.53
CA THR A 42 -7.22 2.36 -16.85
C THR A 42 -8.55 2.84 -16.26
N VAL A 43 -8.57 3.32 -15.02
CA VAL A 43 -9.79 3.87 -14.39
C VAL A 43 -10.22 5.17 -15.08
N ILE A 44 -9.29 6.08 -15.40
CA ILE A 44 -9.58 7.31 -16.15
C ILE A 44 -10.21 6.99 -17.53
N SER A 45 -9.70 5.95 -18.21
CA SER A 45 -10.22 5.52 -19.52
C SER A 45 -11.68 5.08 -19.50
N LYS A 46 -12.23 4.75 -18.31
CA LYS A 46 -13.65 4.45 -18.11
C LYS A 46 -14.51 5.70 -17.90
N SER A 47 -14.00 6.87 -18.27
CA SER A 47 -14.66 8.18 -18.10
C SER A 47 -14.92 8.55 -16.64
N VAL A 48 -14.19 7.95 -15.69
CA VAL A 48 -14.21 8.38 -14.30
C VAL A 48 -13.48 9.73 -14.21
N PRO A 49 -14.11 10.78 -13.67
CA PRO A 49 -13.42 12.05 -13.48
C PRO A 49 -12.18 11.88 -12.58
N SER A 50 -11.01 12.35 -13.00
CA SER A 50 -9.76 12.26 -12.22
C SER A 50 -9.92 12.75 -10.78
N CYS A 51 -10.66 13.86 -10.62
CA CYS A 51 -11.09 14.44 -9.35
C CYS A 51 -11.99 13.56 -8.47
N LYS A 52 -12.26 12.30 -8.83
CA LYS A 52 -12.93 11.31 -8.00
C LYS A 52 -12.02 10.13 -7.64
N ILE A 53 -10.81 10.08 -8.17
CA ILE A 53 -9.87 8.96 -8.04
C ILE A 53 -8.84 9.27 -6.96
N ILE A 54 -8.78 8.43 -5.94
CA ILE A 54 -7.78 8.46 -4.87
C ILE A 54 -6.75 7.36 -5.14
N MET A 55 -5.46 7.72 -5.15
CA MET A 55 -4.36 6.75 -5.26
C MET A 55 -4.00 6.24 -3.88
N ALA A 56 -4.19 4.95 -3.61
CA ALA A 56 -3.74 4.36 -2.36
C ALA A 56 -2.23 4.03 -2.39
N ILE A 57 -1.56 4.24 -1.27
CA ILE A 57 -0.13 4.01 -1.05
C ILE A 57 0.00 3.01 0.11
N PRO A 58 0.68 1.86 -0.07
CA PRO A 58 0.78 0.86 0.97
C PRO A 58 1.78 1.28 2.06
N ALA A 59 1.38 1.18 3.32
CA ALA A 59 2.23 1.33 4.50
C ALA A 59 2.84 -0.02 4.94
N PHE A 60 3.05 -0.93 3.98
CA PHE A 60 3.62 -2.24 4.20
C PHE A 60 4.43 -2.70 2.99
N GLY A 61 5.23 -3.74 3.17
CA GLY A 61 5.96 -4.41 2.10
C GLY A 61 6.33 -5.85 2.43
N PHE A 62 7.15 -6.45 1.57
CA PHE A 62 7.59 -7.83 1.63
C PHE A 62 9.11 -7.92 1.63
N ALA A 63 9.62 -9.05 2.12
CA ALA A 63 11.02 -9.32 2.27
C ALA A 63 11.45 -10.58 1.54
N TRP A 64 12.70 -10.58 1.10
CA TRP A 64 13.36 -11.73 0.52
C TRP A 64 14.79 -11.85 1.03
N GLN A 65 15.24 -13.09 1.28
CA GLN A 65 16.64 -13.41 1.41
C GLN A 65 17.21 -13.83 0.05
N LEU A 66 18.20 -13.08 -0.44
CA LEU A 66 18.84 -13.39 -1.70
C LEU A 66 19.81 -14.59 -1.54
N PRO A 67 19.89 -15.48 -2.55
CA PRO A 67 20.79 -16.63 -2.52
C PRO A 67 22.26 -16.21 -2.58
N SER A 68 22.53 -15.05 -3.20
CA SER A 68 23.85 -14.46 -3.34
C SER A 68 23.76 -12.93 -3.32
N ALA A 69 24.88 -12.27 -3.04
CA ALA A 69 24.96 -10.82 -3.18
C ALA A 69 24.78 -10.41 -4.65
N PRO A 70 24.12 -9.28 -4.94
CA PRO A 70 24.06 -8.74 -6.30
C PRO A 70 25.44 -8.20 -6.73
N SER A 71 25.69 -8.15 -8.03
CA SER A 71 26.92 -7.56 -8.59
C SER A 71 27.01 -6.04 -8.40
N SER A 72 25.86 -5.37 -8.30
CA SER A 72 25.76 -3.98 -7.85
C SER A 72 24.36 -3.68 -7.30
N LEU A 73 24.23 -2.59 -6.55
CA LEU A 73 22.96 -2.17 -5.94
C LEU A 73 22.05 -1.49 -6.98
N SER A 74 21.35 -2.32 -7.76
CA SER A 74 20.31 -1.90 -8.70
C SER A 74 19.27 -2.98 -8.84
N LEU A 75 18.03 -2.60 -9.15
CA LEU A 75 16.93 -3.56 -9.30
C LEU A 75 17.19 -4.57 -10.41
N ALA A 76 17.75 -4.12 -11.54
CA ALA A 76 18.16 -5.01 -12.62
C ALA A 76 19.16 -6.10 -12.18
N ASN A 77 20.05 -5.81 -11.23
CA ASN A 77 20.98 -6.81 -10.69
C ASN A 77 20.39 -7.61 -9.53
N PHE A 78 19.46 -7.06 -8.77
CA PHE A 78 18.68 -7.85 -7.82
C PHE A 78 17.82 -8.90 -8.53
N TYR A 79 17.19 -8.60 -9.67
CA TYR A 79 16.44 -9.62 -10.44
C TYR A 79 17.33 -10.77 -10.94
N LYS A 80 18.61 -10.51 -11.21
CA LYS A 80 19.57 -11.50 -11.73
C LYS A 80 20.11 -12.46 -10.67
N VAL A 81 19.90 -12.19 -9.38
CA VAL A 81 20.33 -13.13 -8.32
C VAL A 81 19.54 -14.44 -8.35
N GLY A 82 18.39 -14.46 -9.03
CA GLY A 82 17.56 -15.64 -9.21
C GLY A 82 16.66 -15.94 -8.00
N THR A 83 16.40 -17.22 -7.80
CA THR A 83 15.43 -17.69 -6.79
C THR A 83 15.85 -17.26 -5.38
N SER A 84 14.99 -16.46 -4.75
CA SER A 84 15.15 -15.92 -3.41
C SER A 84 14.10 -16.51 -2.47
N THR A 85 14.42 -16.57 -1.19
CA THR A 85 13.48 -17.05 -0.17
C THR A 85 12.63 -15.90 0.30
N ALA A 86 11.33 -15.92 -0.01
CA ALA A 86 10.40 -14.96 0.57
C ALA A 86 10.32 -15.16 2.09
N ILE A 87 10.31 -14.05 2.83
CA ILE A 87 10.22 -14.06 4.29
C ILE A 87 8.90 -13.42 4.69
N PHE A 88 8.18 -14.12 5.58
CA PHE A 88 6.82 -13.80 5.98
C PHE A 88 6.69 -13.74 7.52
N ASP A 89 7.53 -12.94 8.15
CA ASP A 89 7.63 -12.78 9.60
C ASP A 89 7.52 -11.31 10.06
N GLY A 90 7.11 -10.40 9.16
CA GLY A 90 6.87 -9.00 9.49
C GLY A 90 5.71 -8.82 10.48
N SER A 91 5.71 -7.68 11.19
CA SER A 91 4.83 -7.46 12.34
C SER A 91 3.33 -7.46 12.00
N GLU A 92 2.95 -7.24 10.74
CA GLU A 92 1.55 -7.10 10.31
C GLU A 92 1.15 -8.23 9.36
N ASN A 93 0.68 -9.35 9.93
CA ASN A 93 0.29 -10.55 9.20
C ASN A 93 1.40 -11.03 8.24
N GLY A 94 2.66 -11.03 8.72
CA GLY A 94 3.84 -11.42 7.93
C GLY A 94 4.36 -10.35 6.96
N ARG A 95 3.65 -9.22 6.82
CA ARG A 95 4.08 -8.06 6.05
C ARG A 95 4.90 -7.13 6.93
N TYR A 96 5.91 -6.52 6.32
CA TYR A 96 6.80 -5.59 7.00
C TYR A 96 6.21 -4.18 6.97
N ILE A 97 6.13 -3.54 8.12
CA ILE A 97 5.59 -2.18 8.30
C ILE A 97 6.65 -1.24 8.85
N ASP A 98 6.28 0.01 9.17
CA ASP A 98 7.24 1.04 9.58
C ASP A 98 8.12 0.62 10.79
N VAL A 99 7.57 -0.12 11.76
CA VAL A 99 8.29 -0.68 12.92
C VAL A 99 9.35 -1.69 12.57
N ASP A 100 9.15 -2.46 11.51
CA ASP A 100 10.09 -3.49 11.10
C ASP A 100 11.23 -2.87 10.30
N ILE A 101 10.89 -1.87 9.47
CA ILE A 101 11.77 -1.40 8.42
C ILE A 101 12.56 -0.16 8.83
N LEU A 102 11.92 0.85 9.43
CA LEU A 102 12.56 2.15 9.67
C LEU A 102 13.65 2.16 10.76
N PRO A 103 13.61 1.30 11.80
CA PRO A 103 14.77 1.13 12.67
C PRO A 103 16.02 0.69 11.92
N LEU A 104 15.86 -0.08 10.84
CA LEU A 104 16.95 -0.54 9.98
C LEU A 104 17.55 0.58 9.12
N THR A 105 17.05 1.81 9.18
CA THR A 105 17.58 2.93 8.40
C THR A 105 18.33 3.93 9.26
N LYS A 106 18.39 3.69 10.58
CA LYS A 106 19.15 4.51 11.53
C LYS A 106 20.65 4.28 11.35
N ALA A 107 21.47 5.28 11.68
CA ALA A 107 22.92 5.19 11.54
C ALA A 107 23.48 3.91 12.20
N GLY A 108 24.29 3.15 11.45
CA GLY A 108 24.95 1.91 11.91
C GLY A 108 24.25 0.59 11.53
N SER A 109 23.10 0.63 10.86
CA SER A 109 22.25 -0.55 10.55
C SER A 109 22.65 -1.37 9.30
N ASN A 110 23.71 -0.98 8.57
CA ASN A 110 24.20 -1.66 7.35
C ASN A 110 23.12 -1.89 6.26
N VAL A 111 22.05 -1.10 6.26
CA VAL A 111 21.01 -1.14 5.22
C VAL A 111 21.14 0.05 4.29
N THR A 112 20.98 -0.20 3.01
CA THR A 112 21.02 0.82 1.95
C THR A 112 19.66 0.94 1.29
N THR A 113 19.14 2.16 1.17
CA THR A 113 18.03 2.45 0.25
C THR A 113 18.54 2.36 -1.18
N VAL A 114 17.91 1.53 -2.00
CA VAL A 114 18.16 1.48 -3.45
C VAL A 114 16.94 2.06 -4.17
N TRP A 115 17.17 3.15 -4.91
CA TRP A 115 16.15 3.81 -5.73
C TRP A 115 16.10 3.21 -7.13
N ASP A 116 14.90 2.82 -7.56
CA ASP A 116 14.60 2.49 -8.95
C ASP A 116 14.04 3.71 -9.67
N SER A 117 14.86 4.38 -10.47
CA SER A 117 14.40 5.52 -11.26
C SER A 117 13.46 5.13 -12.40
N THR A 118 13.49 3.88 -12.86
CA THR A 118 12.62 3.40 -13.94
C THR A 118 11.23 3.11 -13.39
N ALA A 119 11.17 2.37 -12.28
CA ALA A 119 9.92 2.00 -11.63
C ALA A 119 9.32 3.11 -10.73
N GLN A 120 10.13 4.13 -10.39
CA GLN A 120 9.82 5.16 -9.39
C GLN A 120 9.45 4.52 -8.04
N ALA A 121 10.32 3.62 -7.56
CA ALA A 121 10.11 2.80 -6.38
C ALA A 121 11.42 2.61 -5.59
N SER A 122 11.31 2.16 -4.34
CA SER A 122 12.45 1.91 -3.46
C SER A 122 12.43 0.51 -2.90
N VAL A 123 13.63 -0.01 -2.65
CA VAL A 123 13.85 -1.18 -1.80
C VAL A 123 14.93 -0.85 -0.76
N TYR A 124 14.90 -1.53 0.37
CA TYR A 124 16.02 -1.60 1.29
C TYR A 124 16.82 -2.86 1.02
N TYR A 125 18.14 -2.77 1.12
CA TYR A 125 19.02 -3.93 1.03
C TYR A 125 20.03 -3.93 2.17
N GLN A 126 20.08 -5.04 2.91
CA GLN A 126 21.05 -5.30 3.97
C GLN A 126 22.08 -6.32 3.47
N ALA A 127 23.34 -5.88 3.31
CA ALA A 127 24.38 -6.70 2.68
C ALA A 127 24.81 -7.90 3.54
N SER A 128 24.83 -7.77 4.86
CA SER A 128 25.30 -8.81 5.79
C SER A 128 24.42 -10.06 5.76
N SER A 129 23.10 -9.87 5.72
CA SER A 129 22.08 -10.91 5.74
C SER A 129 21.51 -11.22 4.36
N ARG A 130 21.87 -10.41 3.35
CA ARG A 130 21.30 -10.41 1.99
C ARG A 130 19.79 -10.26 1.99
N LEU A 131 19.26 -9.51 2.95
CA LEU A 131 17.84 -9.23 3.03
C LEU A 131 17.49 -8.03 2.16
N LEU A 132 16.45 -8.18 1.36
CA LEU A 132 15.87 -7.13 0.54
C LEU A 132 14.41 -6.94 0.94
N PHE A 133 13.99 -5.69 1.15
CA PHE A 133 12.63 -5.36 1.54
C PHE A 133 12.05 -4.32 0.58
N THR A 134 10.83 -4.52 0.11
CA THR A 134 10.08 -3.44 -0.57
C THR A 134 9.48 -2.52 0.47
N TYR A 135 9.44 -1.22 0.19
CA TYR A 135 8.78 -0.25 1.07
C TYR A 135 8.48 1.05 0.30
N GLU A 136 7.70 1.94 0.91
CA GLU A 136 7.52 3.30 0.43
C GLU A 136 8.54 4.25 1.09
N SER A 137 9.42 4.82 0.27
CA SER A 137 10.36 5.84 0.70
C SER A 137 9.77 7.23 0.54
N THR A 138 10.35 8.23 1.20
CA THR A 138 9.99 9.64 0.95
C THR A 138 10.09 9.97 -0.54
N GLN A 139 11.04 9.37 -1.26
CA GLN A 139 11.22 9.58 -2.69
C GLN A 139 10.10 8.93 -3.52
N SER A 140 9.70 7.68 -3.23
CA SER A 140 8.58 7.01 -3.93
C SER A 140 7.25 7.70 -3.66
N VAL A 141 7.02 8.10 -2.40
CA VAL A 141 5.83 8.87 -2.02
C VAL A 141 5.81 10.19 -2.79
N ASN A 142 6.90 10.96 -2.80
CA ASN A 142 6.97 12.21 -3.55
C ASN A 142 6.71 12.05 -5.05
N ALA A 143 7.18 10.97 -5.68
CA ALA A 143 6.90 10.66 -7.07
C ALA A 143 5.39 10.41 -7.29
N LYS A 144 4.75 9.64 -6.41
CA LYS A 144 3.30 9.39 -6.43
C LYS A 144 2.50 10.67 -6.21
N MET A 145 2.92 11.52 -5.27
CA MET A 145 2.28 12.81 -5.04
C MET A 145 2.36 13.72 -6.26
N GLN A 146 3.51 13.74 -6.94
CA GLN A 146 3.67 14.51 -8.18
C GLN A 146 2.71 13.98 -9.25
N TYR A 147 2.64 12.65 -9.42
CA TYR A 147 1.70 12.03 -10.36
C TYR A 147 0.24 12.37 -10.05
N VAL A 148 -0.16 12.34 -8.77
CA VAL A 148 -1.51 12.71 -8.30
C VAL A 148 -1.85 14.14 -8.72
N VAL A 149 -0.91 15.07 -8.58
CA VAL A 149 -1.09 16.48 -8.97
C VAL A 149 -1.16 16.63 -10.48
N ASP A 150 -0.20 16.05 -11.21
CA ASP A 150 -0.10 16.17 -12.67
C ASP A 150 -1.32 15.57 -13.39
N ASN A 151 -2.00 14.60 -12.77
CA ASN A 151 -3.18 13.92 -13.32
C ASN A 151 -4.51 14.42 -12.73
N ASN A 152 -4.49 15.52 -11.95
CA ASN A 152 -5.69 16.08 -11.31
C ASN A 152 -6.49 15.04 -10.50
N LEU A 153 -5.78 14.13 -9.83
CA LEU A 153 -6.42 13.13 -8.96
C LEU A 153 -6.97 13.81 -7.69
N ALA A 154 -7.79 13.07 -6.94
CA ALA A 154 -8.37 13.50 -5.67
C ALA A 154 -7.36 13.83 -4.57
N GLY A 155 -6.26 13.07 -4.55
CA GLY A 155 -5.42 12.88 -3.39
C GLY A 155 -4.99 11.43 -3.23
N ILE A 156 -4.62 11.07 -2.00
CA ILE A 156 -4.12 9.74 -1.64
C ILE A 156 -4.89 9.10 -0.48
N LEU A 157 -4.72 7.79 -0.34
CA LEU A 157 -5.08 6.99 0.83
C LEU A 157 -3.80 6.28 1.33
N VAL A 158 -3.54 6.23 2.62
CA VAL A 158 -2.47 5.39 3.21
C VAL A 158 -3.10 4.08 3.67
N ASP A 159 -2.56 2.95 3.20
CA ASP A 159 -3.15 1.60 3.34
C ASP A 159 -2.15 0.65 4.04
N ASP A 160 -2.26 0.36 5.33
CA ASP A 160 -3.20 0.91 6.32
C ASP A 160 -2.52 1.99 7.18
N MET A 161 -3.23 3.08 7.50
CA MET A 161 -2.67 4.21 8.24
C MET A 161 -1.96 3.80 9.54
N GLY A 162 -2.52 2.82 10.28
CA GLY A 162 -1.93 2.28 11.51
C GLY A 162 -0.50 1.78 11.36
N CYS A 163 -0.14 1.34 10.15
CA CYS A 163 1.16 0.79 9.83
C CYS A 163 2.20 1.87 9.40
N ASP A 164 1.80 3.15 9.34
CA ASP A 164 2.66 4.33 9.17
C ASP A 164 2.73 5.17 10.47
N MET A 165 2.01 4.83 11.54
CA MET A 165 1.80 5.74 12.68
C MET A 165 3.05 6.00 13.54
N ASN A 166 4.04 5.11 13.55
CA ASN A 166 5.18 5.26 14.45
C ASN A 166 6.23 6.25 13.91
N TRP A 167 6.36 6.36 12.59
CA TRP A 167 7.25 7.34 11.97
C TRP A 167 6.54 8.36 11.08
N ASN A 168 5.27 8.12 10.74
CA ASN A 168 4.42 8.96 9.88
C ASN A 168 5.12 9.38 8.59
N LEU A 169 5.92 8.49 8.00
CA LEU A 169 6.78 8.84 6.87
C LEU A 169 5.94 9.15 5.64
N ILE A 170 4.97 8.28 5.33
CA ILE A 170 4.12 8.42 4.15
C ILE A 170 3.20 9.63 4.34
N ALA A 171 2.52 9.71 5.49
CA ALA A 171 1.63 10.82 5.80
C ALA A 171 2.35 12.17 5.78
N THR A 172 3.55 12.26 6.39
CA THR A 172 4.35 13.50 6.43
C THR A 172 4.85 13.90 5.05
N ALA A 173 5.39 12.95 4.26
CA ALA A 173 5.86 13.23 2.90
C ALA A 173 4.71 13.73 2.01
N ALA A 174 3.55 13.07 2.09
CA ALA A 174 2.35 13.47 1.36
C ALA A 174 1.86 14.87 1.77
N PHE A 175 1.74 15.10 3.08
CA PHE A 175 1.28 16.39 3.63
C PHE A 175 2.18 17.54 3.16
N ASN A 176 3.51 17.38 3.29
CA ASN A 176 4.47 18.41 2.89
C ASN A 176 4.35 18.79 1.41
N LYS A 177 4.08 17.82 0.55
CA LYS A 177 3.90 18.05 -0.89
C LYS A 177 2.56 18.73 -1.21
N PHE A 178 1.48 18.38 -0.53
CA PHE A 178 0.16 19.00 -0.72
C PHE A 178 0.01 20.41 -0.12
N ARG A 179 0.93 20.83 0.76
CA ARG A 179 0.97 22.23 1.21
C ARG A 179 1.22 23.21 0.07
N SER A 180 2.01 22.80 -0.93
CA SER A 180 2.37 23.63 -2.08
C SER A 180 1.63 23.25 -3.37
N LEU A 181 1.11 22.03 -3.45
CA LEU A 181 0.39 21.53 -4.62
C LEU A 181 -1.07 21.22 -4.27
N ARG A 182 -2.00 21.77 -5.05
CA ARG A 182 -3.44 21.50 -4.87
C ARG A 182 -3.89 20.45 -5.89
N PRO A 183 -4.04 19.17 -5.50
CA PRO A 183 -4.68 18.19 -6.36
C PRO A 183 -6.16 18.58 -6.54
N CYS A 184 -6.66 18.42 -7.75
CA CYS A 184 -8.06 18.70 -8.10
C CYS A 184 -8.55 20.09 -7.60
N VAL A 185 -8.32 21.15 -8.38
CA VAL A 185 -9.06 22.40 -8.20
C VAL A 185 -10.48 22.15 -8.70
N ALA A 186 -11.39 21.77 -7.80
CA ALA A 186 -12.80 21.75 -8.12
C ALA A 186 -13.18 23.16 -8.61
N THR A 187 -13.57 23.30 -9.88
CA THR A 187 -14.37 24.46 -10.28
C THR A 187 -15.59 24.44 -9.36
N SER A 188 -15.72 25.44 -8.50
CA SER A 188 -16.85 25.59 -7.58
C SER A 188 -18.12 25.87 -8.37
N LYS A 189 -18.65 24.87 -9.09
CA LYS A 189 -20.07 24.82 -9.32
C LYS A 189 -20.67 24.47 -7.97
N ASN A 190 -21.16 25.49 -7.28
CA ASN A 190 -22.04 25.35 -6.12
C ASN A 190 -23.01 24.21 -6.44
N LEU A 191 -22.86 23.08 -5.77
CA LEU A 191 -23.85 22.03 -5.81
C LEU A 191 -25.07 22.61 -5.11
N THR A 192 -26.00 23.17 -5.88
CA THR A 192 -27.32 23.51 -5.35
C THR A 192 -27.96 22.20 -4.95
N THR A 193 -28.04 21.96 -3.64
CA THR A 193 -28.95 20.96 -3.11
C THR A 193 -30.36 21.44 -3.44
N ARG A 194 -30.88 21.11 -4.63
CA ARG A 194 -32.33 21.06 -4.80
C ARG A 194 -32.79 19.97 -3.85
N ARG A 195 -33.23 20.37 -2.65
CA ARG A 195 -34.07 19.53 -1.80
C ARG A 195 -35.20 19.07 -2.71
N SER A 196 -35.22 17.79 -3.07
CA SER A 196 -36.36 17.23 -3.77
C SER A 196 -37.57 17.47 -2.87
N SER A 197 -38.47 18.37 -3.26
CA SER A 197 -39.79 18.46 -2.67
C SER A 197 -40.56 17.22 -3.12
N LEU A 198 -40.22 16.07 -2.55
CA LEU A 198 -41.17 14.97 -2.47
C LEU A 198 -42.28 15.50 -1.59
N GLY A 199 -43.38 15.92 -2.23
CA GLY A 199 -44.62 16.18 -1.54
C GLY A 199 -44.94 14.96 -0.72
N VAL A 200 -44.95 15.10 0.60
CA VAL A 200 -45.41 14.05 1.50
C VAL A 200 -46.90 13.90 1.23
N SER A 201 -47.29 12.93 0.40
CA SER A 201 -48.67 12.46 0.43
C SER A 201 -48.82 11.67 1.72
N SER A 202 -49.51 12.24 2.69
CA SER A 202 -49.95 11.55 3.89
C SER A 202 -50.83 10.37 3.47
N ASN A 203 -50.27 9.16 3.39
CA ASN A 203 -50.92 7.87 3.65
C ASN A 203 -50.05 6.66 3.21
N THR A 204 -48.82 6.57 3.70
CA THR A 204 -48.12 5.28 3.68
C THR A 204 -47.38 5.11 4.99
N ARG A 205 -47.94 4.29 5.88
CA ARG A 205 -47.19 3.77 7.04
C ARG A 205 -46.15 2.79 6.49
N ILE A 206 -44.89 3.18 6.54
CA ILE A 206 -43.79 2.23 6.44
C ILE A 206 -43.68 1.58 7.81
N ASN A 207 -44.03 0.29 7.91
CA ASN A 207 -43.73 -0.49 9.10
C ASN A 207 -42.21 -0.61 9.23
N SER A 208 -41.67 -0.19 10.37
CA SER A 208 -40.29 -0.44 10.75
C SER A 208 -40.10 -1.94 11.04
N ALA A 209 -39.81 -2.71 10.00
CA ALA A 209 -39.22 -4.03 10.20
C ALA A 209 -37.77 -3.81 10.65
N SER A 210 -37.49 -4.13 11.91
CA SER A 210 -36.13 -4.25 12.44
C SER A 210 -35.39 -5.33 11.66
N TYR A 211 -34.57 -4.93 10.68
CA TYR A 211 -33.62 -5.82 10.04
C TYR A 211 -32.53 -6.17 11.04
N GLN A 212 -32.68 -7.29 11.74
CA GLN A 212 -31.58 -7.93 12.44
C GLN A 212 -30.71 -8.66 11.41
N TRP A 213 -29.46 -8.24 11.29
CA TRP A 213 -28.44 -9.01 10.58
C TRP A 213 -28.22 -10.34 11.31
N ARG A 214 -28.76 -11.44 10.75
CA ARG A 214 -28.37 -12.79 11.17
C ARG A 214 -27.10 -13.14 10.40
N TYR A 215 -25.97 -13.13 11.09
CA TYR A 215 -24.79 -13.85 10.61
C TYR A 215 -25.15 -15.35 10.56
N PRO A 216 -24.96 -16.07 9.44
CA PRO A 216 -25.08 -17.51 9.43
C PRO A 216 -24.04 -18.08 10.41
N SER A 217 -24.48 -18.86 11.38
CA SER A 217 -23.61 -19.59 12.30
C SER A 217 -22.74 -20.56 11.51
N MET A 218 -21.45 -20.30 11.42
CA MET A 218 -20.47 -21.31 11.00
C MET A 218 -20.42 -22.41 12.06
N PRO A 219 -20.36 -23.70 11.67
CA PRO A 219 -20.16 -24.78 12.63
C PRO A 219 -18.80 -24.62 13.32
N ILE A 220 -18.82 -24.51 14.64
CA ILE A 220 -17.62 -24.57 15.47
C ILE A 220 -17.17 -26.04 15.48
N THR A 221 -16.16 -26.39 14.69
CA THR A 221 -15.42 -27.63 14.89
C THR A 221 -14.33 -27.37 15.93
N ASN A 222 -14.39 -28.14 17.03
CA ASN A 222 -13.49 -28.12 18.18
C ASN A 222 -12.00 -27.95 17.81
N PRO A 223 -11.27 -26.97 18.39
CA PRO A 223 -9.82 -26.92 18.30
C PRO A 223 -9.24 -27.75 19.44
N SER A 224 -9.03 -29.05 19.20
CA SER A 224 -8.28 -29.89 20.12
C SER A 224 -7.38 -30.86 19.38
N THR A 225 -6.41 -30.33 18.64
CA THR A 225 -5.13 -30.99 18.32
C THR A 225 -4.25 -29.97 17.60
N TYR A 226 -2.97 -29.91 17.97
CA TYR A 226 -1.93 -28.93 17.59
C TYR A 226 -1.83 -27.67 18.46
N ALA A 227 -1.70 -27.88 19.77
CA ALA A 227 -0.84 -27.04 20.58
C ALA A 227 0.47 -27.78 20.82
N SER A 228 1.55 -27.35 20.16
CA SER A 228 2.90 -27.45 20.73
C SER A 228 3.83 -26.43 20.08
N SER A 229 4.29 -25.50 20.93
CA SER A 229 5.46 -24.61 20.83
C SER A 229 5.50 -23.54 19.74
N ALA A 230 4.94 -22.37 20.07
CA ALA A 230 5.61 -21.09 19.83
C ALA A 230 5.16 -20.12 20.94
N SER A 231 6.12 -19.43 21.57
CA SER A 231 5.86 -18.46 22.63
C SER A 231 4.96 -17.34 22.14
N ALA A 232 4.05 -16.89 23.00
CA ALA A 232 3.24 -15.70 22.78
C ALA A 232 4.13 -14.46 22.91
N ASP A 233 4.92 -14.19 21.89
CA ASP A 233 5.58 -12.90 21.72
C ASP A 233 4.66 -11.97 20.93
N SER A 234 4.50 -10.77 21.47
CA SER A 234 3.60 -9.69 21.10
C SER A 234 3.60 -9.33 19.61
N TYR A 235 2.56 -9.74 18.89
CA TYR A 235 2.23 -9.19 17.57
C TYR A 235 1.59 -7.81 17.74
N VAL A 236 2.25 -6.77 17.24
CA VAL A 236 1.70 -5.41 17.13
C VAL A 236 0.82 -5.38 15.88
N TYR A 237 -0.46 -5.66 16.05
CA TYR A 237 -1.43 -5.49 14.96
C TYR A 237 -1.70 -4.00 14.72
N CYS A 238 -1.76 -3.58 13.45
CA CYS A 238 -2.24 -2.23 13.10
C CYS A 238 -3.70 -1.96 13.54
N ASN A 239 -4.39 -2.96 14.10
CA ASN A 239 -5.78 -2.91 14.58
C ASN A 239 -5.97 -2.77 16.10
N SER A 240 -4.93 -2.69 16.94
CA SER A 240 -5.14 -2.85 18.39
C SER A 240 -5.25 -1.57 19.24
N HIS A 241 -5.21 -0.36 18.69
CA HIS A 241 -5.41 0.87 19.49
C HIS A 241 -6.29 1.90 18.79
N VAL A 242 -7.61 1.77 18.98
CA VAL A 242 -8.58 2.88 18.94
C VAL A 242 -9.02 3.17 20.36
#